data_AF-A0A1G7VZE4-F1
#
_entry.id   AF-A0A1G7VZE4-F1
#
_cell.length_a   1.000
_cell.length_b   1.000
_cell.length_c   1.000
_cell.angle_alpha   90.00
_cell.angle_beta   90.00
_cell.angle_gamma   90.00
#
_symmetry.space_group_name_H-M   'P 1'
#
loop_
_entity.id
_entity.type
_entity.pdbx_description
1 polymer ?
#
loop_
_entity_poly.entity_id
_entity_poly.type
_entity_poly.pdbx_seq_one_letter_code
_entity_poly.pdbx_strand_id
1 'polypeptide(L)'
;MVAKPNQHDTFKGGKSLIVAAGNADPKYLKLLLAYEGAPNSIENVFSDPKKRINSGRNSALTKAVLPSVMEKNNLEIVKLLVEAGADINYTKMGIVQTALSEALILEQMDVVMYLLENGAHYKVPITLFV
;
A
#
# COMPACT_ATOMS: atom_id res chain seq x y z
N MET A 1 -15.04 -29.03 8.44
CA MET A 1 -14.11 -28.12 9.13
C MET A 1 -14.12 -26.80 8.36
N VAL A 2 -14.90 -25.83 8.83
CA VAL A 2 -14.95 -24.50 8.23
C VAL A 2 -13.69 -23.79 8.72
N ALA A 3 -12.69 -23.64 7.87
CA ALA A 3 -11.52 -22.83 8.19
C ALA A 3 -12.05 -21.44 8.56
N LYS A 4 -11.93 -21.07 9.84
CA LYS A 4 -12.16 -19.72 10.31
C LYS A 4 -10.82 -19.00 10.12
N PRO A 5 -10.60 -18.24 9.03
CA PRO A 5 -9.33 -17.58 8.77
C PRO A 5 -9.01 -16.48 9.81
N ASN A 6 -9.97 -16.17 10.69
CA ASN A 6 -9.81 -15.28 11.85
C ASN A 6 -9.36 -16.01 13.12
N GLN A 7 -8.98 -17.29 13.05
CA GLN A 7 -8.15 -17.84 14.13
C GLN A 7 -6.79 -17.18 14.04
N HIS A 8 -6.50 -16.41 15.09
CA HIS A 8 -5.31 -15.63 15.34
C HIS A 8 -4.03 -16.47 15.28
N ASP A 9 -3.61 -16.84 14.08
CA ASP A 9 -2.22 -17.20 13.85
C ASP A 9 -1.41 -15.91 13.68
N THR A 10 -0.23 -15.95 14.26
CA THR A 10 0.64 -14.83 14.67
C THR A 10 1.21 -13.95 13.55
N PHE A 11 0.62 -13.99 12.35
CA PHE A 11 0.96 -13.17 11.19
C PHE A 11 -0.24 -12.30 10.78
N LYS A 12 -0.35 -11.15 11.45
CA LYS A 12 -1.42 -10.15 11.32
C LYS A 12 -1.81 -9.90 9.85
N GLY A 13 -3.07 -10.12 9.49
CA GLY A 13 -3.62 -9.98 8.13
C GLY A 13 -3.37 -8.63 7.41
N GLY A 14 -2.98 -7.58 8.13
CA GLY A 14 -2.50 -6.33 7.53
C GLY A 14 -1.15 -6.46 6.81
N LYS A 15 -0.27 -7.33 7.30
CA LYS A 15 1.04 -7.57 6.69
C LYS A 15 0.93 -8.35 5.39
N SER A 16 -0.02 -9.28 5.28
CA SER A 16 -0.27 -10.03 4.04
C SER A 16 -0.80 -9.14 2.92
N LEU A 17 -1.61 -8.12 3.23
CA LEU A 17 -2.18 -7.23 2.22
C LEU A 17 -1.13 -6.25 1.66
N ILE A 18 -0.27 -5.69 2.51
CA ILE A 18 0.89 -4.87 2.07
C ILE A 18 1.85 -5.69 1.21
N VAL A 19 2.14 -6.94 1.61
CA VAL A 19 3.01 -7.84 0.83
C VAL A 19 2.37 -8.21 -0.52
N ALA A 20 1.07 -8.48 -0.55
CA ALA A 20 0.35 -8.76 -1.79
C ALA A 20 0.31 -7.55 -2.72
N ALA A 21 0.16 -6.33 -2.20
CA ALA A 21 0.28 -5.11 -2.99
C ALA A 21 1.66 -4.91 -3.62
N GLY A 22 2.70 -5.51 -3.02
CA GLY A 22 4.04 -5.54 -3.58
C GLY A 22 4.29 -6.65 -4.61
N ASN A 23 3.29 -7.49 -4.93
CA ASN A 23 3.40 -8.56 -5.93
C ASN A 23 2.73 -8.15 -7.24
N ALA A 24 3.32 -8.54 -8.38
CA ALA A 24 2.81 -8.21 -9.71
C ALA A 24 1.48 -8.91 -10.07
N ASP A 25 1.14 -10.03 -9.41
CA ASP A 25 -0.10 -10.78 -9.66
C ASP A 25 -1.25 -10.24 -8.79
N PRO A 26 -2.27 -9.58 -9.37
CA PRO A 26 -3.41 -9.03 -8.62
C PRO A 26 -4.27 -10.11 -7.97
N LYS A 27 -4.13 -11.38 -8.35
CA LYS A 27 -4.94 -12.50 -7.82
C LYS A 27 -4.83 -12.61 -6.30
N TYR A 28 -3.64 -12.48 -5.73
CA TYR A 28 -3.44 -12.56 -4.28
C TYR A 28 -4.07 -11.38 -3.56
N LEU A 29 -4.02 -10.19 -4.15
CA LEU A 29 -4.68 -9.01 -3.61
C LEU A 29 -6.21 -9.17 -3.64
N LYS A 30 -6.78 -9.60 -4.78
CA LYS A 30 -8.22 -9.87 -4.92
C LYS A 30 -8.70 -10.89 -3.91
N LEU A 31 -7.94 -11.95 -3.68
CA LEU A 31 -8.26 -12.97 -2.69
C LEU A 31 -8.30 -12.35 -1.27
N LEU A 32 -7.27 -11.61 -0.88
CA LEU A 32 -7.21 -10.99 0.45
C LEU A 32 -8.31 -9.95 0.68
N LEU A 33 -8.64 -9.15 -0.33
CA LEU A 33 -9.75 -8.19 -0.27
C LEU A 33 -11.11 -8.90 -0.14
N ALA A 34 -11.31 -10.02 -0.84
CA ALA A 34 -12.55 -10.81 -0.76
C ALA A 34 -12.77 -11.45 0.63
N TYR A 35 -11.71 -11.65 1.41
CA TYR A 35 -11.76 -12.14 2.80
C TYR A 35 -11.67 -11.01 3.84
N GLU A 36 -12.25 -9.84 3.54
CA GLU A 36 -12.30 -8.67 4.45
C GLU A 36 -10.92 -8.08 4.81
N GLY A 37 -9.91 -8.25 3.95
CA GLY A 37 -8.62 -7.61 4.12
C GLY A 37 -8.76 -6.09 4.15
N ALA A 38 -8.53 -5.46 5.31
CA ALA A 38 -8.66 -4.01 5.44
C ALA A 38 -7.52 -3.29 4.70
N PRO A 39 -7.81 -2.47 3.66
CA PRO A 39 -6.79 -1.85 2.81
C PRO A 39 -5.96 -0.79 3.53
N ASN A 40 -6.49 -0.26 4.64
CA ASN A 40 -5.83 0.73 5.50
C ASN A 40 -5.12 0.10 6.70
N SER A 41 -4.89 -1.21 6.69
CA SER A 41 -4.18 -1.88 7.77
C SER A 41 -2.76 -1.34 7.89
N ILE A 42 -2.48 -0.61 8.96
CA ILE A 42 -1.13 -0.14 9.28
C ILE A 42 -0.39 -1.18 10.12
N GLU A 43 0.89 -1.40 9.83
CA GLU A 43 1.72 -2.26 10.66
C GLU A 43 1.90 -1.66 12.07
N ASN A 44 1.47 -2.39 13.11
CA ASN A 44 1.76 -2.04 14.49
C ASN A 44 3.09 -2.72 14.91
N VAL A 45 4.18 -1.95 14.90
CA VAL A 45 5.58 -2.38 15.13
C VAL A 45 5.88 -2.72 16.60
N PHE A 46 4.94 -2.55 17.52
CA PHE A 46 5.16 -2.66 18.97
C PHE A 46 5.51 -4.07 19.51
N SER A 47 5.78 -5.08 18.66
CA SER A 47 6.14 -6.42 19.13
C SER A 47 7.59 -6.56 19.59
N ASP A 48 8.49 -5.63 19.30
CA ASP A 48 9.89 -5.74 19.75
C ASP A 48 10.54 -4.36 20.03
N PRO A 49 10.74 -3.98 21.30
CA PRO A 49 11.36 -2.70 21.68
C PRO A 49 12.83 -2.57 21.22
N LYS A 50 13.49 -3.67 20.83
CA LYS A 50 14.87 -3.65 20.31
C LYS A 50 14.94 -3.48 18.80
N LYS A 51 13.83 -3.63 18.08
CA LYS A 51 13.75 -3.44 16.63
C LYS A 51 13.28 -2.01 16.33
N ARG A 52 14.07 -1.01 16.71
CA ARG A 52 13.99 0.35 16.11
C ARG A 52 14.52 0.30 14.68
N ILE A 53 13.96 -0.58 13.85
CA ILE A 53 14.17 -0.50 12.42
C ILE A 53 13.25 0.61 11.91
N ASN A 54 13.87 1.57 11.25
CA ASN A 54 13.22 2.58 10.42
C ASN A 54 12.47 1.96 9.22
N SER A 55 12.03 0.69 9.32
CA SER A 55 11.27 -0.01 8.29
C SER A 55 9.94 0.70 8.13
N GLY A 56 9.84 1.44 7.03
CA GLY A 56 8.77 2.38 6.75
C GLY A 56 7.41 1.75 6.91
N ARG A 57 6.54 2.45 7.64
CA ARG A 57 5.10 2.22 7.63
C ARG A 57 4.56 2.58 6.25
N ASN A 58 4.74 1.70 5.27
CA ASN A 58 4.13 1.86 3.96
C ASN A 58 2.69 1.35 4.05
N SER A 59 1.75 2.08 3.47
CA SER A 59 0.42 1.52 3.23
C SER A 59 0.51 0.52 2.07
N ALA A 60 -0.52 -0.31 1.91
CA ALA A 60 -0.62 -1.17 0.73
C ALA A 60 -0.57 -0.33 -0.56
N LEU A 61 -1.21 0.85 -0.54
CA LEU A 61 -1.24 1.77 -1.68
C LEU A 61 0.13 2.35 -2.00
N THR A 62 0.90 2.84 -1.00
CA THR A 62 2.26 3.34 -1.29
C THR A 62 3.19 2.20 -1.71
N LYS A 63 2.98 0.98 -1.20
CA LYS A 63 3.75 -0.20 -1.60
C LYS A 63 3.49 -0.62 -3.06
N ALA A 64 2.26 -0.49 -3.54
CA ALA A 64 1.87 -0.82 -4.91
C ALA A 64 2.61 0.03 -5.96
N VAL A 65 2.92 1.28 -5.63
CA VAL A 65 3.59 2.22 -6.55
C VAL A 65 5.09 1.97 -6.66
N LEU A 66 5.72 1.33 -5.65
CA LEU A 66 7.17 1.18 -5.56
C LEU A 66 7.79 0.29 -6.68
N PRO A 67 9.09 0.45 -6.98
CA PRO A 67 9.73 -0.16 -8.14
C PRO A 67 9.68 -1.70 -8.20
N SER A 68 9.54 -2.38 -7.05
CA SER A 68 9.39 -3.84 -7.02
C SER A 68 8.12 -4.34 -7.72
N VAL A 69 7.20 -3.43 -8.09
CA VAL A 69 5.91 -3.68 -8.73
C VAL A 69 5.88 -3.16 -10.18
N MET A 70 7.01 -2.68 -10.74
CA MET A 70 7.14 -2.17 -12.13
C MET A 70 6.97 -3.25 -13.22
N GLU A 71 6.32 -4.37 -12.89
CA GLU A 71 5.88 -5.34 -13.87
C GLU A 71 4.44 -5.00 -14.33
N LYS A 72 4.05 -5.61 -15.45
CA LYS A 72 2.71 -5.51 -16.03
C LYS A 72 1.67 -5.62 -14.89
N ASN A 73 0.81 -4.61 -14.73
CA ASN A 73 -0.37 -4.53 -13.82
C ASN A 73 -0.27 -3.60 -12.59
N ASN A 74 0.76 -2.77 -12.42
CA ASN A 74 0.81 -1.80 -11.31
C ASN A 74 -0.47 -0.93 -11.20
N LEU A 75 -0.94 -0.35 -12.30
CA LEU A 75 -2.20 0.41 -12.33
C LEU A 75 -3.43 -0.41 -11.87
N GLU A 76 -3.50 -1.70 -12.20
CA GLU A 76 -4.61 -2.56 -11.75
C GLU A 76 -4.60 -2.76 -10.24
N ILE A 77 -3.41 -2.96 -9.65
CA ILE A 77 -3.23 -3.10 -8.20
C ILE A 77 -3.63 -1.80 -7.49
N VAL A 78 -3.21 -0.64 -8.00
CA VAL A 78 -3.59 0.68 -7.47
C VAL A 78 -5.11 0.85 -7.52
N LYS A 79 -5.74 0.53 -8.66
CA LYS A 79 -7.21 0.60 -8.81
C LYS A 79 -7.94 -0.25 -7.77
N LEU A 80 -7.55 -1.51 -7.62
CA LEU A 80 -8.15 -2.42 -6.65
C LEU A 80 -8.05 -1.92 -5.21
N LEU A 81 -6.91 -1.33 -4.84
CA LEU A 81 -6.70 -0.78 -3.50
C LEU A 81 -7.56 0.46 -3.26
N VAL A 82 -7.61 1.39 -4.23
CA VAL A 82 -8.44 2.61 -4.13
C VAL A 82 -9.93 2.25 -4.07
N GLU A 83 -10.39 1.33 -4.93
CA GLU A 83 -11.77 0.83 -4.93
C GLU A 83 -12.14 0.11 -3.63
N ALA A 84 -11.17 -0.56 -2.99
CA ALA A 84 -11.38 -1.17 -1.68
C ALA A 84 -11.46 -0.16 -0.52
N GLY A 85 -11.17 1.13 -0.76
CA GLY A 85 -11.17 2.17 0.25
C GLY A 85 -9.81 2.44 0.88
N ALA A 86 -8.70 2.15 0.18
CA ALA A 86 -7.38 2.59 0.60
C ALA A 86 -7.33 4.12 0.72
N ASP A 87 -6.71 4.63 1.78
CA ASP A 87 -6.51 6.05 2.00
C ASP A 87 -5.52 6.60 0.97
N ILE A 88 -6.08 7.28 -0.03
CA ILE A 88 -5.35 7.83 -1.18
C ILE A 88 -4.31 8.89 -0.77
N ASN A 89 -4.53 9.53 0.37
CA ASN A 89 -3.70 10.61 0.90
C ASN A 89 -2.86 10.15 2.09
N TYR A 90 -2.76 8.84 2.33
CA TYR A 90 -1.95 8.30 3.41
C TYR A 90 -0.50 8.79 3.31
N THR A 91 0.02 9.26 4.45
CA THR A 91 1.43 9.66 4.58
C THR A 91 2.05 8.97 5.77
N LYS A 92 3.35 8.67 5.67
CA LYS A 92 4.12 8.20 6.82
C LYS A 92 4.34 9.37 7.78
N MET A 93 4.12 9.14 9.07
CA MET A 93 4.45 10.14 10.10
C MET A 93 5.94 10.55 10.00
N GLY A 94 6.20 11.82 9.71
CA GLY A 94 7.55 12.39 9.58
C GLY A 94 8.19 12.28 8.18
N ILE A 95 7.55 11.64 7.20
CA ILE A 95 7.97 11.67 5.79
C ILE A 95 6.72 11.86 4.93
N VAL A 96 6.67 12.95 4.18
CA VAL A 96 5.58 13.24 3.25
C VAL A 96 5.74 12.37 2.00
N GLN A 97 5.46 11.08 2.16
CA GLN A 97 5.53 10.06 1.12
C GLN A 97 4.11 9.54 0.88
N THR A 98 3.50 10.02 -0.20
CA THR A 98 2.17 9.62 -0.70
C THR A 98 2.33 8.68 -1.88
N ALA A 99 1.25 7.98 -2.24
CA ALA A 99 1.23 7.21 -3.49
C ALA A 99 1.45 8.12 -4.71
N LEU A 100 0.92 9.35 -4.67
CA LEU A 100 1.09 10.34 -5.73
C LEU A 100 2.55 10.80 -5.88
N SER A 101 3.22 11.12 -4.77
CA SER A 101 4.61 11.58 -4.80
C SER A 101 5.55 10.48 -5.32
N GLU A 102 5.31 9.22 -4.94
CA GLU A 102 6.08 8.08 -5.47
C GLU A 102 5.84 7.88 -6.97
N ALA A 103 4.59 7.94 -7.41
CA ALA A 103 4.26 7.76 -8.83
C ALA A 103 4.88 8.85 -9.71
N LEU A 104 4.97 10.08 -9.20
CA LEU A 104 5.67 11.19 -9.86
C LEU A 104 7.19 10.98 -9.93
N ILE A 105 7.82 10.52 -8.84
CA ILE A 105 9.27 10.23 -8.81
C ILE A 105 9.63 9.09 -9.77
N LEU A 106 8.74 8.12 -9.92
CA LEU A 106 8.93 6.93 -10.77
C LEU A 106 8.37 7.09 -12.18
N GLU A 107 7.88 8.28 -12.54
CA GLU A 107 7.31 8.61 -13.85
C GLU A 107 6.16 7.70 -14.31
N GLN A 108 5.38 7.16 -13.36
CA GLN A 108 4.21 6.30 -13.61
C GLN A 108 2.97 7.14 -13.93
N MET A 109 2.95 7.78 -15.10
CA MET A 109 1.96 8.81 -15.45
C MET A 109 0.50 8.32 -15.47
N ASP A 110 0.29 7.05 -15.79
CA ASP A 110 -1.02 6.40 -15.75
C ASP A 110 -1.56 6.28 -14.31
N VAL A 111 -0.69 5.90 -13.38
CA VAL A 111 -0.97 5.88 -11.93
C VAL A 111 -1.17 7.30 -11.41
N VAL A 112 -0.34 8.27 -11.81
CA VAL A 112 -0.48 9.68 -11.43
C VAL A 112 -1.85 10.21 -11.82
N MET A 113 -2.26 10.00 -13.08
CA MET A 113 -3.55 10.48 -13.56
C MET A 113 -4.70 9.87 -12.76
N TYR A 114 -4.67 8.55 -12.57
CA TYR A 114 -5.71 7.84 -11.81
C TYR A 114 -5.81 8.35 -10.36
N LEU A 115 -4.68 8.56 -9.68
CA LEU A 115 -4.68 9.06 -8.29
C LEU A 115 -5.26 10.48 -8.21
N LEU A 116 -4.93 11.37 -9.16
CA LEU A 116 -5.47 12.72 -9.22
C LEU A 116 -6.98 12.74 -9.47
N GLU A 117 -7.46 11.92 -10.41
CA GLU A 117 -8.89 11.75 -10.70
C GLU A 117 -9.69 11.27 -9.47
N ASN A 118 -9.04 10.53 -8.57
CA ASN A 118 -9.65 9.99 -7.35
C ASN A 118 -9.39 10.86 -6.09
N GLY A 119 -8.92 12.11 -6.27
CA GLY A 119 -8.83 13.08 -5.17
C GLY A 119 -7.52 13.07 -4.38
N ALA A 120 -6.43 12.53 -4.95
CA ALA A 120 -5.11 12.68 -4.37
C ALA A 120 -4.70 14.16 -4.29
N HIS A 121 -4.17 14.57 -3.14
CA HIS A 121 -3.75 15.95 -2.91
C HIS A 121 -2.44 16.27 -3.66
N TYR A 122 -2.53 17.08 -4.72
CA TYR A 122 -1.38 17.51 -5.52
C TYR A 122 -0.57 18.67 -4.91
N LYS A 123 -1.08 19.32 -3.86
CA LYS A 123 -0.38 20.42 -3.16
C LYS A 123 0.62 19.93 -2.12
N VAL A 124 0.73 18.61 -1.97
CA VAL A 124 1.61 18.00 -0.99
C VAL A 124 3.06 18.12 -1.50
N PRO A 125 4.00 18.66 -0.70
CA PRO A 125 5.36 18.85 -1.15
C PRO A 125 6.02 17.50 -1.46
N ILE A 126 6.51 17.37 -2.70
CA ILE A 126 7.32 16.22 -3.11
C ILE A 126 8.68 16.40 -2.43
N THR A 127 8.94 15.61 -1.39
CA THR A 127 10.24 15.66 -0.71
C THR A 127 11.23 14.83 -1.52
N LEU A 128 11.90 15.47 -2.48
CA LEU A 128 13.04 14.88 -3.18
C LEU A 128 14.24 14.90 -2.21
N PHE A 129 14.72 13.73 -1.81
CA PHE A 129 16.03 13.64 -1.17
C PHE A 129 17.08 13.83 -2.26
N VAL A 130 17.59 15.06 -2.39
CA VAL A 130 18.86 15.39 -3.06
C VAL A 130 20.01 15.30 -2.09
#